data_AF-A0A257A8T5-F1
#
_entry.id   AF-A0A257A8T5-F1
#
_cell.length_a   1.000
_cell.length_b   1.000
_cell.length_c   1.000
_cell.angle_alpha   90.00
_cell.angle_beta   90.00
_cell.angle_gamma   90.00
#
_symmetry.space_group_name_H-M   'P 1'
#
loop_
_entity.id
_entity.type
_entity.pdbx_description
1 polymer ?
#
loop_
_entity_poly.entity_id
_entity_poly.type
_entity_poly.pdbx_seq_one_letter_code
_entity_poly.pdbx_strand_id
1 'polypeptide(L)'
;METSAPAKVILFGEHAVVYGEPAIAVAINLRTYVNIRKAEEYRINGYPLKDRYHSYIKNAIDICWNGEPLDITTKSDVPSASGMGSSASITVAMVSGLLGLKGNIEEEE
;
A
#
# COMPACT_ATOMS: atom_id res chain seq x y z
N MET A 1 -1.00 -2.58 -14.22
CA MET A 1 -1.43 -1.36 -13.53
C MET A 1 -0.26 -0.82 -12.73
N GLU A 2 0.01 0.48 -12.82
CA GLU A 2 1.03 1.16 -12.02
C GLU A 2 0.34 2.16 -11.10
N THR A 3 0.65 2.10 -9.81
CA THR A 3 0.06 2.95 -8.78
C THR A 3 1.12 3.38 -7.78
N SER A 4 0.85 4.47 -7.07
CA SER A 4 1.70 4.89 -5.95
C SER A 4 0.91 5.59 -4.87
N ALA A 5 1.41 5.53 -3.65
CA ALA A 5 0.83 6.26 -2.52
C ALA A 5 1.93 6.96 -1.71
N PRO A 6 1.67 8.17 -1.20
CA PRO A 6 2.64 8.91 -0.42
C PRO A 6 2.78 8.35 1.00
N ALA A 7 3.91 8.65 1.63
CA ALA A 7 4.08 8.60 3.08
C ALA A 7 3.43 9.81 3.74
N LYS A 8 3.42 9.83 5.07
CA LYS A 8 2.93 10.96 5.86
C LYS A 8 3.90 11.33 6.97
N VAL A 9 3.77 12.55 7.47
CA VAL A 9 4.27 12.96 8.79
C VAL A 9 3.10 13.49 9.63
N ILE A 10 3.18 13.34 10.96
CA ILE A 10 2.22 13.97 11.88
C ILE A 10 2.88 15.25 12.38
N LEU A 11 2.22 16.38 12.13
CA LEU A 11 2.68 17.69 12.58
C LEU A 11 2.33 17.90 14.05
N PHE A 12 1.10 17.52 14.44
CA PHE A 12 0.59 17.68 15.81
C PHE A 12 -0.35 16.52 16.17
N GLY A 13 -0.37 16.18 17.46
CA GLY A 13 -1.40 15.30 18.03
C GLY A 13 -1.16 13.80 17.90
N GLU A 14 0.04 13.32 17.55
CA GLU A 14 0.32 11.89 17.37
C GLU A 14 -0.13 11.00 18.55
N HIS A 15 0.02 11.49 19.77
CA HIS A 15 -0.44 10.81 20.98
C HIS A 15 -1.77 11.35 21.52
N ALA A 16 -2.25 12.48 21.00
CA ALA A 16 -3.51 13.07 21.45
C ALA A 16 -4.72 12.30 20.86
N VAL A 17 -4.58 11.76 19.64
CA VAL A 17 -5.65 11.00 18.96
C VAL A 17 -6.17 9.81 19.76
N VAL A 18 -5.31 9.15 20.55
CA VAL A 18 -5.73 7.99 21.35
C VAL A 18 -6.63 8.37 22.52
N TYR A 19 -6.75 9.67 22.81
CA TYR A 19 -7.64 10.24 23.82
C TYR A 19 -8.85 10.97 23.22
N GLY A 20 -9.07 10.87 21.90
CA GLY A 20 -10.20 11.52 21.22
C GLY A 20 -9.94 12.96 20.78
N GLU A 21 -8.72 13.46 20.95
CA GLU A 21 -8.31 14.80 20.54
C GLU A 21 -7.83 14.83 19.08
N PRO A 22 -7.91 15.97 18.38
CA PRO A 22 -7.53 16.06 16.97
C PRO A 22 -6.02 15.93 16.72
N ALA A 23 -5.65 15.52 15.51
CA ALA A 23 -4.29 15.55 14.97
C ALA A 23 -4.25 16.11 13.56
N ILE A 24 -3.09 16.63 13.18
CA ILE A 24 -2.82 17.14 11.83
C ILE A 24 -1.68 16.31 11.25
N ALA A 25 -1.98 15.58 10.17
CA ALA A 25 -0.99 14.86 9.37
C ALA A 25 -0.92 15.45 7.96
N VAL A 26 0.24 15.33 7.33
CA VAL A 26 0.46 15.81 5.97
C VAL A 26 1.16 14.72 5.15
N ALA A 27 0.69 14.53 3.92
CA ALA A 27 1.38 13.68 2.96
C ALA A 27 2.71 14.32 2.54
N ILE A 28 3.74 13.51 2.37
CA ILE A 28 5.06 13.97 1.92
C ILE A 28 5.43 13.30 0.60
N ASN A 29 6.32 13.94 -0.16
CA ASN A 29 6.77 13.44 -1.47
C ASN A 29 7.78 12.28 -1.38
N LEU A 30 7.60 11.38 -0.41
CA LEU A 30 8.23 10.07 -0.36
C LEU A 30 7.14 9.05 -0.67
N ARG A 31 7.32 8.22 -1.69
CA ARG A 31 6.22 7.38 -2.21
C ARG A 31 6.63 5.92 -2.24
N THR A 32 5.63 5.06 -2.14
CA THR A 32 5.73 3.66 -2.55
C THR A 32 5.03 3.48 -3.88
N TYR A 33 5.73 2.87 -4.82
CA TYR A 33 5.27 2.53 -6.16
C TYR A 33 5.05 1.03 -6.24
N VAL A 34 3.98 0.66 -6.92
CA VAL A 34 3.59 -0.73 -7.15
C VAL A 34 3.25 -0.89 -8.63
N ASN A 35 3.83 -1.89 -9.27
CA ASN A 35 3.42 -2.37 -10.58
C ASN A 35 2.79 -3.75 -10.43
N ILE A 36 1.55 -3.91 -10.87
CA ILE A 36 0.80 -5.17 -10.81
C ILE A 36 0.49 -5.64 -12.22
N ARG A 37 0.83 -6.90 -12.50
CA ARG A 37 0.51 -7.59 -13.74
C ARG A 37 -0.10 -8.94 -13.43
N LYS A 38 -0.96 -9.41 -14.33
CA LYS A 38 -1.50 -10.77 -14.26
C LYS A 38 -0.41 -11.77 -14.64
N ALA A 39 -0.42 -12.94 -14.01
CA ALA A 39 0.60 -13.96 -14.14
C ALA A 39 0.06 -15.36 -13.86
N GLU A 40 0.85 -16.38 -14.15
CA GLU A 40 0.52 -17.78 -13.85
C GLU A 40 0.77 -18.14 -12.37
N GLU A 41 1.63 -17.40 -11.68
CA GLU A 41 2.00 -17.61 -10.27
C GLU A 41 2.10 -16.29 -9.52
N TYR A 42 1.85 -16.31 -8.20
CA TYR A 42 2.05 -15.14 -7.36
C TYR A 42 3.54 -14.87 -7.11
N ARG A 43 4.01 -13.71 -7.56
CA ARG A 43 5.40 -13.27 -7.39
C ARG A 43 5.45 -11.85 -6.87
N ILE A 44 6.31 -11.62 -5.88
CA ILE A 44 6.63 -10.30 -5.34
C ILE A 44 8.12 -10.05 -5.55
N ASN A 45 8.47 -9.02 -6.33
CA ASN A 45 9.85 -8.67 -6.66
C ASN A 45 10.69 -9.86 -7.18
N GLY A 46 10.07 -10.72 -7.99
CA GLY A 46 10.70 -11.92 -8.55
C GLY A 46 10.77 -13.14 -7.62
N TYR A 47 10.30 -13.03 -6.37
CA TYR A 47 10.26 -14.14 -5.42
C TYR A 47 8.82 -14.67 -5.23
N PRO A 48 8.61 -15.95 -4.90
CA PRO A 48 7.28 -16.47 -4.58
C PRO A 48 6.63 -15.70 -3.41
N LEU A 49 5.32 -15.50 -3.48
CA LEU A 49 4.55 -14.93 -2.38
C LEU A 49 4.70 -15.79 -1.12
N LYS A 50 4.96 -15.13 0.01
CA LYS A 50 5.19 -15.75 1.32
C LYS A 50 4.60 -14.85 2.41
N ASP A 51 3.66 -15.40 3.18
CA ASP A 51 2.88 -14.67 4.19
C ASP A 51 3.75 -13.88 5.17
N ARG A 52 4.82 -14.51 5.68
CA ARG A 52 5.72 -13.90 6.67
C ARG A 52 6.40 -12.62 6.20
N TYR A 53 6.69 -12.51 4.90
CA TYR A 53 7.46 -11.40 4.33
C TYR A 53 6.58 -10.38 3.63
N HIS A 54 5.39 -10.78 3.20
CA HIS A 54 4.53 -9.99 2.32
C HIS A 54 3.13 -9.79 2.91
N SER A 55 2.99 -9.76 4.23
CA SER A 55 1.70 -9.72 4.91
C SER A 55 0.77 -8.60 4.43
N TYR A 56 1.28 -7.36 4.28
CA TYR A 56 0.49 -6.24 3.76
C TYR A 56 -0.03 -6.49 2.33
N ILE A 57 0.85 -6.96 1.45
CA ILE A 57 0.52 -7.24 0.04
C ILE A 57 -0.47 -8.41 -0.03
N LYS A 58 -0.21 -9.49 0.72
CA LYS A 58 -1.08 -10.66 0.78
C LYS A 58 -2.47 -10.30 1.28
N ASN A 59 -2.56 -9.56 2.38
CA ASN A 59 -3.86 -9.14 2.92
C ASN A 59 -4.63 -8.26 1.91
N ALA A 60 -3.94 -7.36 1.19
CA ALA A 60 -4.57 -6.57 0.14
C ALA A 60 -5.08 -7.46 -1.02
N ILE A 61 -4.33 -8.49 -1.43
CA ILE A 61 -4.78 -9.48 -2.41
C ILE A 61 -6.01 -10.23 -1.88
N ASP A 62 -5.94 -10.79 -0.68
CA ASP A 62 -7.00 -11.60 -0.09
C ASP A 62 -8.33 -10.82 0.03
N ILE A 63 -8.26 -9.52 0.33
CA ILE A 63 -9.44 -8.66 0.49
C ILE A 63 -9.95 -8.13 -0.86
N CYS A 64 -9.04 -7.63 -1.70
CA CYS A 64 -9.42 -6.83 -2.87
C CYS A 64 -9.36 -7.59 -4.19
N TRP A 65 -8.81 -8.81 -4.24
CA TRP A 65 -8.58 -9.55 -5.48
C TRP A 65 -9.09 -10.98 -5.42
N ASN A 66 -9.76 -11.41 -6.49
CA ASN A 66 -10.30 -12.76 -6.66
C ASN A 66 -10.04 -13.30 -8.07
N GLY A 67 -9.08 -12.72 -8.78
CA GLY A 67 -8.71 -13.09 -10.14
C GLY A 67 -7.53 -14.06 -10.19
N GLU A 68 -6.94 -14.15 -11.38
CA GLU A 68 -5.71 -14.92 -11.62
C GLU A 68 -4.52 -14.41 -10.79
N PRO A 69 -3.47 -15.23 -10.61
CA PRO A 69 -2.27 -14.84 -9.89
C PRO A 69 -1.61 -13.57 -10.43
N LEU A 70 -0.80 -12.92 -9.59
CA LEU A 70 -0.23 -11.60 -9.89
C LEU A 70 1.30 -11.61 -9.75
N ASP A 71 1.97 -10.96 -10.71
CA ASP A 71 3.35 -10.53 -10.58
C ASP A 71 3.38 -9.06 -10.15
N ILE A 72 3.98 -8.81 -8.99
CA ILE A 72 3.96 -7.53 -8.29
C ILE A 72 5.38 -7.07 -8.07
N THR A 73 5.71 -5.89 -8.59
CA THR A 73 6.99 -5.21 -8.31
C THR A 73 6.73 -4.00 -7.42
N THR A 74 7.54 -3.83 -6.38
CA THR A 74 7.45 -2.72 -5.43
C THR A 74 8.76 -1.95 -5.38
N LYS A 75 8.64 -0.62 -5.29
CA LYS A 75 9.76 0.30 -5.03
C LYS A 75 9.29 1.32 -4.00
N SER A 76 10.07 1.58 -2.96
CA SER A 76 9.70 2.57 -1.94
C SER A 76 10.85 3.52 -1.66
N ASP A 77 10.54 4.82 -1.70
CA ASP A 77 11.44 5.87 -1.25
C ASP A 77 11.24 6.16 0.26
N VAL A 78 10.32 5.45 0.94
CA VAL A 78 9.94 5.69 2.34
C VAL A 78 10.89 4.93 3.29
N PRO A 79 11.64 5.63 4.16
CA PRO A 79 12.50 4.99 5.15
C PRO A 79 11.71 4.07 6.09
N SER A 80 12.22 2.86 6.30
CA SER A 80 11.62 1.88 7.21
C SER A 80 11.66 2.34 8.67
N ALA A 81 10.65 1.93 9.44
CA ALA A 81 10.58 2.07 10.91
C ALA A 81 10.71 3.50 11.48
N SER A 82 10.26 4.50 10.74
CA SER A 82 10.43 5.93 11.07
C SER A 82 9.14 6.67 11.46
N GLY A 83 8.02 5.95 11.64
CA GLY A 83 6.70 6.57 11.87
C GLY A 83 6.07 7.21 10.62
N MET A 84 6.74 7.12 9.45
CA MET A 84 6.30 7.74 8.21
C MET A 84 5.22 6.97 7.43
N GLY A 85 4.74 5.84 7.96
CA GLY A 85 3.64 5.09 7.36
C GLY A 85 4.03 4.30 6.10
N SER A 86 5.21 3.70 6.04
CA SER A 86 5.62 2.86 4.90
C SER A 86 4.65 1.69 4.65
N SER A 87 4.13 1.07 5.72
CA SER A 87 3.12 0.00 5.65
C SER A 87 1.78 0.49 5.11
N ALA A 88 1.35 1.69 5.51
CA ALA A 88 0.14 2.32 4.98
C ALA A 88 0.32 2.65 3.49
N SER A 89 1.45 3.27 3.13
CA SER A 89 1.79 3.63 1.75
C SER A 89 1.78 2.41 0.82
N ILE A 90 2.45 1.30 1.16
CA ILE A 90 2.43 0.10 0.32
C ILE A 90 1.03 -0.51 0.22
N THR A 91 0.26 -0.51 1.32
CA THR A 91 -1.09 -1.06 1.35
C THR A 91 -2.04 -0.26 0.45
N VAL A 92 -2.02 1.07 0.54
CA VAL A 92 -2.86 1.94 -0.30
C VAL A 92 -2.48 1.80 -1.78
N ALA A 93 -1.19 1.78 -2.10
CA ALA A 93 -0.75 1.58 -3.48
C ALA A 93 -1.22 0.23 -4.04
N MET A 94 -1.13 -0.84 -3.24
CA MET A 94 -1.64 -2.17 -3.60
C MET A 94 -3.15 -2.17 -3.82
N VAL A 95 -3.94 -1.69 -2.85
CA VAL A 95 -5.41 -1.67 -2.93
C VAL A 95 -5.87 -0.87 -4.15
N SER A 96 -5.31 0.33 -4.35
CA SER A 96 -5.57 1.15 -5.53
C SER A 96 -5.25 0.38 -6.82
N GLY A 97 -4.10 -0.30 -6.87
CA GLY A 97 -3.70 -1.06 -8.05
C GLY A 97 -4.63 -2.24 -8.36
N LEU A 98 -5.09 -2.95 -7.32
CA LEU A 98 -6.01 -4.09 -7.44
C LEU A 98 -7.42 -3.66 -7.83
N LEU A 99 -7.94 -2.60 -7.21
CA LEU A 99 -9.25 -2.04 -7.54
C LEU A 99 -9.26 -1.47 -8.97
N GLY A 100 -8.19 -0.80 -9.38
CA GLY A 100 -8.06 -0.31 -10.75
C GLY A 100 -7.97 -1.43 -11.78
N LEU A 101 -7.31 -2.55 -11.45
CA LEU A 101 -7.34 -3.75 -12.30
C LEU A 101 -8.75 -4.37 -12.42
N LYS A 102 -9.61 -4.19 -11.41
CA LYS A 102 -11.03 -4.58 -11.47
C LYS A 102 -11.92 -3.57 -12.18
N GLY A 103 -11.44 -2.35 -12.41
CA GLY A 103 -12.25 -1.22 -12.90
C GLY A 103 -13.10 -0.55 -11.81
N ASN A 104 -12.82 -0.78 -10.53
CA ASN A 104 -13.63 -0.32 -9.39
C ASN A 104 -12.93 0.79 -8.59
N ILE A 105 -12.54 1.89 -9.22
CA ILE A 105 -12.08 3.07 -8.49
C ILE A 105 -13.11 4.19 -8.66
N GLU A 106 -13.85 4.45 -7.60
CA GLU A 106 -14.60 5.69 -7.41
C GLU A 106 -13.83 6.49 -6.35
N GLU A 107 -13.54 7.76 -6.63
CA GLU A 107 -13.03 8.66 -5.60
C GLU A 107 -14.20 9.03 -4.68
N GLU A 108 -14.05 8.83 -3.37
CA GLU A 108 -14.99 9.39 -2.40
C GLU A 108 -14.80 10.92 -2.40
N GLU A 109 -15.84 11.67 -2.78
CA GLU A 109 -15.90 13.14 -2.73
C GLU A 109 -15.94 13.68 -1.29
#